data_AF-A0A210W6G7-F1
#
_entry.id   AF-A0A210W6G7-F1
#
_cell.length_a   1.000
_cell.length_b   1.000
_cell.length_c   1.000
_cell.angle_alpha   90.00
_cell.angle_beta   90.00
_cell.angle_gamma   90.00
#
_symmetry.space_group_name_H-M   'P 1'
#
loop_
_entity.id
_entity.type
_entity.pdbx_description
1 polymer ?
#
loop_
_entity_poly.entity_id
_entity_poly.type
_entity_poly.pdbx_seq_one_letter_code
_entity_poly.pdbx_strand_id
1 'polypeptide(L)'
;MTFEPGFSRPISPMLKKRFEFCSTWENAYLSQKWLSIDEINNWENDEKINEWVNLRKENSYDGDPLEDYPMRNLAIFAINPYEPEEIYLVWDEGRLEPRVWHYVGAEFYRFNSFRRFLLYINGMMEDTDTVREVL
;
A
#
# COMPACT_ATOMS: atom_id res chain seq x y z
N MET A 1 -3.00 7.09 10.34
CA MET A 1 -2.70 6.03 9.34
C MET A 1 -2.05 6.67 8.14
N THR A 2 -0.80 7.06 8.32
CA THR A 2 0.11 7.62 7.33
C THR A 2 1.54 7.35 7.82
N PHE A 3 2.54 7.56 6.97
CA PHE A 3 3.94 7.54 7.41
C PHE A 3 4.31 8.73 8.28
N GLU A 4 3.59 9.85 8.21
CA GLU A 4 3.86 11.02 9.07
C GLU A 4 3.41 10.76 10.52
N PRO A 5 4.33 10.75 11.51
CA PRO A 5 3.99 10.53 12.91
C PRO A 5 3.08 11.64 13.45
N GLY A 6 2.06 11.27 14.24
CA GLY A 6 1.11 12.21 14.83
C GLY A 6 0.10 12.81 13.84
N PHE A 7 0.22 12.52 12.55
CA PHE A 7 -0.78 12.90 11.55
C PHE A 7 -1.74 11.73 11.28
N SER A 8 -3.03 12.03 11.15
CA SER A 8 -4.02 11.03 10.78
C SER A 8 -5.03 11.62 9.81
N ARG A 9 -5.18 10.94 8.67
CA ARG A 9 -6.21 11.25 7.69
C ARG A 9 -7.55 10.64 8.10
N PRO A 10 -8.69 11.24 7.70
CA PRO A 10 -9.98 10.58 7.78
C PRO A 10 -9.95 9.25 7.01
N ILE A 11 -10.47 8.19 7.63
CA ILE A 11 -10.58 6.88 7.00
C ILE A 11 -11.77 6.91 6.03
N SER A 12 -11.51 6.60 4.77
CA SER A 12 -12.54 6.54 3.74
C SER A 12 -13.55 5.41 4.01
N PRO A 13 -14.77 5.46 3.46
CA PRO A 13 -15.75 4.38 3.62
C PRO A 13 -15.22 3.02 3.16
N MET A 14 -14.48 2.97 2.05
CA MET A 14 -13.92 1.70 1.56
C MET A 14 -12.85 1.15 2.51
N LEU A 15 -11.92 2.00 2.96
CA LEU A 15 -10.89 1.58 3.91
C LEU A 15 -11.50 1.17 5.25
N LYS A 16 -12.50 1.90 5.74
CA LYS A 16 -13.22 1.54 6.96
C LYS A 16 -13.79 0.13 6.85
N LYS A 17 -14.46 -0.20 5.74
CA LYS A 17 -14.97 -1.55 5.50
C LYS A 17 -13.87 -2.60 5.42
N ARG A 18 -12.74 -2.28 4.78
CA ARG A 18 -11.57 -3.15 4.76
C ARG A 18 -11.08 -3.46 6.18
N PHE A 19 -10.93 -2.45 7.05
CA PHE A 19 -10.40 -2.65 8.40
C PHE A 19 -11.39 -3.37 9.32
N GLU A 20 -12.69 -3.08 9.17
CA GLU A 20 -13.77 -3.79 9.87
C GLU A 20 -13.81 -5.28 9.49
N PHE A 21 -13.58 -5.61 8.22
CA PHE A 21 -13.61 -6.99 7.73
C PHE A 21 -12.31 -7.75 8.03
N CYS A 22 -11.16 -7.10 7.83
CA CYS A 22 -9.84 -7.73 7.88
C CYS A 22 -8.77 -6.72 8.32
N SER A 23 -8.73 -6.46 9.62
CA SER A 23 -7.76 -5.53 10.23
C SER A 23 -6.33 -6.05 10.07
N THR A 24 -6.00 -7.19 10.66
CA THR A 24 -4.76 -7.94 10.38
C THR A 24 -5.13 -9.22 9.65
N TRP A 25 -4.62 -9.41 8.43
CA TRP A 25 -4.88 -10.60 7.64
C TRP A 25 -3.57 -11.21 7.16
N GLU A 26 -3.23 -12.36 7.74
CA GLU A 26 -2.08 -13.17 7.37
C GLU A 26 -2.37 -14.04 6.14
N ASN A 27 -1.36 -14.28 5.30
CA ASN A 27 -1.49 -15.08 4.07
C ASN A 27 -2.64 -14.61 3.17
N ALA A 28 -2.73 -13.29 2.98
CA ALA A 28 -3.62 -12.69 2.00
C ALA A 28 -3.07 -12.96 0.57
N TYR A 29 -3.39 -12.07 -0.38
CA TYR A 29 -2.92 -12.18 -1.75
C TYR A 29 -1.37 -12.30 -1.81
N LEU A 30 -0.86 -13.28 -2.56
CA LEU A 30 0.59 -13.57 -2.70
C LEU A 30 1.36 -13.67 -1.37
N SER A 31 0.77 -14.32 -0.36
CA SER A 31 1.39 -14.49 0.97
C SER A 31 1.60 -13.19 1.75
N GLN A 32 1.01 -12.08 1.30
CA GLN A 32 1.12 -10.80 1.97
C GLN A 32 0.37 -10.81 3.31
N LYS A 33 0.88 -10.02 4.26
CA LYS A 33 0.19 -9.62 5.47
C LYS A 33 -0.46 -8.26 5.23
N TRP A 34 -1.79 -8.18 5.28
CA TRP A 34 -2.49 -6.90 5.28
C TRP A 34 -2.52 -6.33 6.70
N LEU A 35 -2.00 -5.12 6.86
CA LEU A 35 -1.72 -4.51 8.15
C LEU A 35 -2.95 -3.83 8.74
N SER A 36 -3.13 -3.92 10.05
CA SER A 36 -4.14 -3.14 10.79
C SER A 36 -3.77 -1.66 10.86
N ILE A 37 -4.73 -0.83 11.27
CA ILE A 37 -4.46 0.61 11.50
C ILE A 37 -3.34 0.80 12.52
N ASP A 38 -3.31 -0.01 13.58
CA ASP A 38 -2.31 0.09 14.64
C ASP A 38 -0.93 -0.32 14.14
N GLU A 39 -0.84 -1.38 13.34
CA GLU A 39 0.42 -1.79 12.70
C GLU A 39 0.93 -0.72 11.74
N ILE A 40 0.05 -0.10 10.94
CA ILE A 40 0.42 0.98 10.03
C ILE A 40 0.91 2.21 10.81
N ASN A 41 0.25 2.58 11.90
CA ASN A 41 0.68 3.73 12.71
C ASN A 41 2.00 3.48 13.47
N ASN A 42 2.36 2.21 13.69
CA ASN A 42 3.57 1.79 14.41
C ASN A 42 4.60 1.11 13.49
N TRP A 43 4.52 1.35 12.18
CA TRP A 43 5.30 0.66 11.17
C TRP A 43 6.82 0.70 11.42
N GLU A 44 7.33 1.80 11.98
CA GLU A 44 8.76 1.98 12.29
C GLU A 44 9.27 1.01 13.36
N ASN A 45 8.38 0.54 14.25
CA ASN A 45 8.71 -0.38 15.33
C ASN A 45 8.68 -1.85 14.88
N ASP A 46 8.14 -2.13 13.69
CA ASP A 46 8.20 -3.46 13.09
C ASP A 46 9.47 -3.54 12.24
N GLU A 47 10.43 -4.35 12.69
CA GLU A 47 11.75 -4.49 12.05
C GLU A 47 11.63 -4.83 10.56
N LYS A 48 10.66 -5.66 10.19
CA LYS A 48 10.52 -6.15 8.83
C LYS A 48 9.87 -5.12 7.92
N ILE A 49 8.85 -4.43 8.39
CA ILE A 49 8.26 -3.30 7.66
C ILE A 49 9.31 -2.19 7.46
N ASN A 50 10.09 -1.89 8.50
CA ASN A 50 11.14 -0.88 8.46
C ASN A 50 12.24 -1.24 7.45
N GLU A 51 12.70 -2.49 7.45
CA GLU A 51 13.66 -3.04 6.47
C GLU A 51 13.18 -2.81 5.02
N TRP A 52 11.95 -3.23 4.72
CA TRP A 52 11.35 -3.12 3.39
C TRP A 52 11.15 -1.68 2.92
N VAL A 53 10.63 -0.81 3.78
CA VAL A 53 10.45 0.61 3.47
C VAL A 53 11.80 1.30 3.22
N ASN A 54 12.84 0.97 3.99
CA ASN A 54 14.18 1.56 3.78
C ASN A 54 14.83 1.05 2.49
N LEU A 55 14.74 -0.25 2.22
CA LEU A 55 15.23 -0.82 0.97
C LEU A 55 14.56 -0.14 -0.24
N ARG A 56 13.25 0.12 -0.17
CA ARG A 56 12.52 0.84 -1.21
C ARG A 56 13.03 2.28 -1.38
N LYS A 57 13.25 3.01 -0.28
CA LYS A 57 13.81 4.38 -0.33
C LYS A 57 15.19 4.42 -0.97
N GLU A 58 16.07 3.49 -0.58
CA GLU A 58 17.44 3.41 -1.11
C GLU A 58 17.49 3.13 -2.62
N ASN A 59 16.47 2.46 -3.16
CA ASN A 59 16.36 2.08 -4.57
C ASN A 59 15.21 2.81 -5.28
N SER A 60 14.76 3.95 -4.74
CA SER A 60 13.68 4.74 -5.32
C SER A 60 14.09 5.41 -6.64
N TYR A 61 13.09 5.70 -7.48
CA TYR A 61 13.24 6.33 -8.79
C TYR A 61 12.02 7.23 -9.04
N ASP A 62 12.13 8.14 -10.01
CA ASP A 62 11.04 9.05 -10.39
C ASP A 62 9.76 8.25 -10.71
N GLY A 63 8.66 8.53 -10.00
CA GLY A 63 7.41 7.76 -10.08
C GLY A 63 7.13 6.85 -8.89
N ASP A 64 8.13 6.61 -8.03
CA ASP A 64 7.96 5.86 -6.78
C ASP A 64 7.22 6.70 -5.74
N PRO A 65 6.17 6.16 -5.07
CA PRO A 65 5.41 6.90 -4.09
C PRO A 65 6.24 7.43 -2.93
N LEU A 66 7.29 6.72 -2.50
CA LEU A 66 8.13 7.17 -1.38
C LEU A 66 9.01 8.38 -1.72
N GLU A 67 9.29 8.60 -3.01
CA GLU A 67 10.03 9.77 -3.49
C GLU A 67 9.07 10.92 -3.88
N ASP A 68 7.99 10.60 -4.58
CA ASP A 68 7.11 11.59 -5.20
C ASP A 68 6.09 12.24 -4.26
N TYR A 69 5.75 11.58 -3.13
CA TYR A 69 4.65 12.03 -2.26
C TYR A 69 5.11 12.37 -0.85
N PRO A 70 4.52 13.41 -0.23
CA PRO A 70 4.74 13.67 1.18
C PRO A 70 4.32 12.47 2.04
N MET A 71 5.04 12.17 3.12
CA MET A 71 4.72 11.09 4.07
C MET A 71 3.28 11.16 4.65
N ARG A 72 2.69 12.36 4.70
CA ARG A 72 1.30 12.61 5.11
C ARG A 72 0.24 12.10 4.12
N ASN A 73 0.67 11.72 2.93
CA ASN A 73 -0.14 11.25 1.81
C ASN A 73 0.18 9.79 1.47
N LEU A 74 0.93 9.10 2.33
CA LEU A 74 1.40 7.75 2.10
C LEU A 74 1.17 6.88 3.33
N ALA A 75 0.86 5.62 3.11
CA ALA A 75 0.87 4.59 4.14
C ALA A 75 1.26 3.27 3.52
N ILE A 76 2.02 2.45 4.25
CA ILE A 76 2.11 1.04 3.92
C ILE A 76 0.80 0.33 4.26
N PHE A 77 0.34 -0.54 3.38
CA PHE A 77 -0.90 -1.32 3.53
C PHE A 77 -0.62 -2.78 3.83
N ALA A 78 0.35 -3.34 3.10
CA ALA A 78 0.71 -4.74 3.21
C ALA A 78 2.19 -4.92 2.94
N ILE A 79 2.74 -6.00 3.50
CA ILE A 79 4.07 -6.50 3.21
C ILE A 79 4.01 -7.99 2.91
N ASN A 80 4.90 -8.48 2.08
CA ASN A 80 5.26 -9.88 2.07
C ASN A 80 6.36 -10.12 3.12
N PRO A 81 6.20 -11.05 4.08
CA PRO A 81 7.21 -11.28 5.12
C PRO A 81 8.48 -11.95 4.58
N TYR A 82 8.45 -12.52 3.37
CA TYR A 82 9.53 -13.29 2.78
C TYR A 82 10.30 -12.54 1.69
N GLU A 83 9.64 -11.61 0.99
CA GLU A 83 10.16 -10.89 -0.16
C GLU A 83 9.91 -9.38 0.01
N PRO A 84 10.73 -8.49 -0.61
CA PRO A 84 10.53 -7.04 -0.57
C PRO A 84 9.40 -6.59 -1.51
N GLU A 85 8.20 -7.09 -1.22
CA GLU A 85 6.96 -6.83 -1.94
C GLU A 85 5.99 -6.10 -1.01
N GLU A 86 5.84 -4.80 -1.22
CA GLU A 86 4.96 -3.96 -0.44
C GLU A 86 3.73 -3.49 -1.23
N ILE A 87 2.68 -3.14 -0.50
CA ILE A 87 1.57 -2.36 -1.04
C ILE A 87 1.51 -1.03 -0.31
N TYR A 88 1.42 0.06 -1.06
CA TYR A 88 1.24 1.40 -0.52
C TYR A 88 -0.14 1.97 -0.88
N LEU A 89 -0.73 2.69 0.07
CA LEU A 89 -1.85 3.60 -0.17
C LEU A 89 -1.30 5.00 -0.39
N VAL A 90 -1.75 5.64 -1.46
CA VAL A 90 -1.29 6.97 -1.88
C VAL A 90 -2.48 7.89 -2.05
N TRP A 91 -2.49 9.02 -1.35
CA TRP A 91 -3.55 10.03 -1.43
C TRP A 91 -3.08 11.27 -2.18
N ASP A 92 -3.75 11.59 -3.28
CA ASP A 92 -3.59 12.91 -3.91
C ASP A 92 -4.26 14.00 -3.06
N GLU A 93 -3.84 15.24 -3.27
CA GLU A 93 -4.45 16.39 -2.60
C GLU A 93 -5.98 16.43 -2.84
N GLY A 94 -6.74 16.65 -1.76
CA GLY A 94 -8.21 16.67 -1.80
C GLY A 94 -8.90 15.31 -1.96
N ARG A 95 -8.18 14.21 -2.15
CA ARG A 95 -8.80 12.87 -2.27
C ARG A 95 -8.95 12.19 -0.91
N LEU A 96 -10.14 11.62 -0.70
CA LEU A 96 -10.47 10.78 0.45
C LEU A 96 -10.04 9.32 0.24
N GLU A 97 -10.33 8.76 -0.93
CA GLU A 97 -9.96 7.38 -1.28
C GLU A 97 -8.55 7.34 -1.89
N PRO A 98 -7.69 6.40 -1.45
CA PRO A 98 -6.33 6.28 -1.97
C PRO A 98 -6.28 5.57 -3.32
N ARG A 99 -5.21 5.86 -4.05
CA ARG A 99 -4.65 5.00 -5.09
C ARG A 99 -3.77 3.92 -4.43
N VAL A 100 -3.47 2.86 -5.17
CA VAL A 100 -2.68 1.72 -4.68
C VAL A 100 -1.47 1.51 -5.57
N TRP A 101 -0.30 1.41 -4.96
CA TRP A 101 0.92 0.87 -5.57
C TRP A 101 1.14 -0.52 -5.01
N HIS A 102 1.34 -1.49 -5.89
CA HIS A 102 1.52 -2.88 -5.51
C HIS A 102 2.77 -3.42 -6.20
N TYR A 103 3.81 -3.66 -5.41
CA TYR A 103 5.08 -4.20 -5.87
C TYR A 103 5.05 -5.72 -5.84
N VAL A 104 5.47 -6.36 -6.93
CA VAL A 104 5.57 -7.82 -7.06
C VAL A 104 6.79 -8.15 -7.90
N GLY A 105 7.74 -8.88 -7.33
CA GLY A 105 9.04 -9.13 -7.96
C GLY A 105 9.73 -7.84 -8.43
N ALA A 106 10.06 -7.79 -9.73
CA ALA A 106 10.69 -6.64 -10.38
C ALA A 106 9.70 -5.66 -11.03
N GLU A 107 8.41 -5.76 -10.72
CA GLU A 107 7.36 -4.96 -11.33
C GLU A 107 6.51 -4.26 -10.27
N PHE A 108 5.78 -3.22 -10.70
CA PHE A 108 4.73 -2.65 -9.90
C PHE A 108 3.48 -2.32 -10.72
N TYR A 109 2.36 -2.31 -10.00
CA TYR A 109 1.04 -2.01 -10.56
C TYR A 109 0.46 -0.81 -9.84
N ARG A 110 -0.15 0.09 -10.63
CA ARG A 110 -0.87 1.25 -10.11
C ARG A 110 -2.36 1.10 -10.31
N PHE A 111 -3.13 1.28 -9.23
CA PHE A 111 -4.58 1.26 -9.27
C PHE A 111 -5.16 2.60 -8.83
N ASN A 112 -6.06 3.15 -9.64
CA ASN A 112 -6.72 4.44 -9.36
C ASN A 112 -7.66 4.44 -8.13
N SER A 113 -7.89 3.28 -7.51
CA SER A 113 -8.69 3.13 -6.30
C SER A 113 -8.41 1.79 -5.63
N PHE A 114 -8.54 1.74 -4.31
CA PHE A 114 -8.52 0.48 -3.55
C PHE A 114 -9.52 -0.56 -4.07
N ARG A 115 -10.72 -0.14 -4.50
CA ARG A 115 -11.72 -1.03 -5.12
C ARG A 115 -11.17 -1.78 -6.33
N ARG A 116 -10.43 -1.09 -7.21
CA ARG A 116 -9.84 -1.70 -8.41
C ARG A 116 -8.79 -2.73 -8.03
N PHE A 117 -7.90 -2.39 -7.09
CA PHE A 117 -6.95 -3.36 -6.55
C PHE A 117 -7.66 -4.63 -6.03
N LEU A 118 -8.74 -4.48 -5.26
CA LEU A 118 -9.52 -5.62 -4.78
C LEU A 118 -10.15 -6.45 -5.91
N LEU A 119 -10.67 -5.82 -6.96
CA LEU A 119 -11.20 -6.56 -8.12
C LEU A 119 -10.09 -7.32 -8.85
N TYR A 120 -8.92 -6.70 -9.02
CA TYR A 120 -7.75 -7.31 -9.66
C TYR A 120 -7.32 -8.59 -8.96
N ILE A 121 -7.09 -8.54 -7.64
CA ILE A 121 -6.62 -9.72 -6.88
C ILE A 121 -7.64 -10.84 -6.81
N ASN A 122 -8.93 -10.54 -7.07
CA ASN A 122 -10.01 -11.52 -7.15
C ASN A 122 -10.26 -12.02 -8.59
N GLY A 123 -9.45 -11.61 -9.57
CA GLY A 123 -9.63 -12.01 -10.98
C GLY A 123 -10.89 -11.43 -11.63
N MET A 124 -11.39 -10.31 -11.12
CA MET A 124 -12.63 -9.66 -11.56
C MET A 124 -12.39 -8.40 -12.41
N MET A 125 -11.17 -8.17 -12.89
CA MET A 125 -10.84 -7.08 -13.81
C MET A 125 -10.57 -7.62 -15.21
N GLU A 126 -11.00 -6.88 -16.23
CA GLU A 126 -10.58 -7.06 -17.62
C GLU A 126 -9.21 -6.37 -17.84
N ASP A 127 -8.34 -6.94 -18.68
CA ASP A 127 -6.92 -6.55 -18.87
C ASP A 127 -6.66 -5.07 -19.21
N THR A 128 -7.68 -4.28 -19.56
CA THR A 128 -7.53 -2.89 -20.02
C THR A 128 -7.40 -1.84 -18.90
N ASP A 129 -7.53 -2.22 -17.64
CA ASP A 129 -7.68 -1.27 -16.51
C ASP A 129 -6.45 -1.17 -15.59
N THR A 130 -5.33 -1.82 -15.92
CA THR A 130 -4.10 -1.82 -15.15
C THR A 130 -2.97 -1.11 -15.91
N VAL A 131 -2.34 -0.13 -15.25
CA VAL A 131 -1.06 0.42 -15.73
C VAL A 131 0.04 -0.44 -15.12
N ARG A 132 0.68 -1.26 -15.96
CA ARG A 132 1.83 -2.08 -15.61
C ARG A 132 3.10 -1.33 -15.98
N GLU A 133 4.01 -1.19 -15.02
CA GLU A 133 5.30 -0.54 -15.22
C GLU A 133 6.41 -1.46 -14.72
N VAL A 134 7.50 -1.50 -15.46
CA VAL A 134 8.70 -2.30 -15.16
C VAL A 134 9.73 -1.38 -14.52
N LEU A 135 10.32 -1.84 -13.43
CA LEU A 135 11.39 -1.15 -12.69
C LEU A 135 12.73 -1.19 -13.44
#